data_AF-A0A3P6R9H5-F1
#
_entry.id   AF-A0A3P6R9H5-F1
#
_cell.length_a   1.000
_cell.length_b   1.000
_cell.length_c   1.000
_cell.angle_alpha   90.00
_cell.angle_beta   90.00
_cell.angle_gamma   90.00
#
_symmetry.space_group_name_H-M   'P 1'
#
loop_
_entity.id
_entity.type
_entity.pdbx_description
1 polymer ?
#
loop_
_entity_poly.entity_id
_entity_poly.type
_entity_poly.pdbx_seq_one_letter_code
_entity_poly.pdbx_strand_id
1 'polypeptide(L)'
;MWANNFLWSAVFQRKNHEFIFRLARDTILRKDAVLAYSALKKRLDNYPVGNKELLEVCSPDCELEKEMVDKIIKKSPQVALTYPETFVSMSKDSTNLSRVYLGSAIGGVETDSDGAISRAQALLLSFKLREGITDEQIASWADNLEEQVHVTSANNVSLSFWSPLSFSSWVIQALSKSYRWILVSASVLSLFCFLASFGANAYQVRTFSIT
;
A
#
# COMPACT_ATOMS: atom_id res chain seq x y z
N MET A 1 -8.40 -12.54 -15.31
CA MET A 1 -7.74 -13.82 -14.88
C MET A 1 -6.44 -13.69 -14.07
N TRP A 2 -5.60 -12.64 -14.20
CA TRP A 2 -4.33 -12.53 -13.44
C TRP A 2 -4.45 -11.92 -12.03
N ALA A 3 -5.57 -11.26 -11.68
CA ALA A 3 -5.66 -10.45 -10.46
C ALA A 3 -5.96 -11.23 -9.15
N ASN A 4 -6.45 -12.48 -9.23
CA ASN A 4 -6.93 -13.23 -8.06
C ASN A 4 -5.82 -13.67 -7.08
N ASN A 5 -4.58 -13.83 -7.55
CA ASN A 5 -3.46 -14.30 -6.72
C ASN A 5 -2.62 -13.19 -6.08
N PHE A 6 -3.01 -11.93 -6.27
CA PHE A 6 -2.23 -10.81 -5.77
C PHE A 6 -2.71 -10.35 -4.40
N LEU A 7 -1.75 -9.92 -3.59
CA LEU A 7 -1.98 -9.39 -2.25
C LEU A 7 -2.43 -7.93 -2.34
N TRP A 8 -3.59 -7.59 -1.81
CA TRP A 8 -4.08 -6.22 -1.73
C TRP A 8 -3.62 -5.62 -0.42
N SER A 9 -3.21 -4.35 -0.42
CA SER A 9 -2.55 -3.78 0.75
C SER A 9 -2.94 -2.33 1.00
N ALA A 10 -3.19 -2.02 2.27
CA ALA A 10 -3.30 -0.66 2.77
C ALA A 10 -2.21 -0.43 3.81
N VAL A 11 -1.42 0.63 3.63
CA VAL A 11 -0.34 1.03 4.52
C VAL A 11 -0.74 2.30 5.24
N PHE A 12 -0.80 2.22 6.55
CA PHE A 12 -0.94 3.38 7.43
C PHE A 12 0.44 3.87 7.78
N GLN A 13 0.78 5.08 7.35
CA GLN A 13 1.98 5.80 7.73
C GLN A 13 1.59 7.06 8.51
N ARG A 14 2.51 7.62 9.27
CA ARG A 14 2.26 8.90 9.93
C ARG A 14 2.54 10.07 8.99
N LYS A 15 1.68 11.09 8.97
CA LYS A 15 1.99 12.36 8.29
C LYS A 15 3.03 13.12 9.11
N ASN A 16 4.26 13.19 8.62
CA ASN A 16 5.27 14.08 9.19
C ASN A 16 4.99 15.51 8.70
N HIS A 17 4.20 16.27 9.45
CA HIS A 17 4.29 17.73 9.37
C HIS A 17 5.53 18.15 10.15
N GLU A 18 6.51 18.70 9.43
CA GLU A 18 7.77 19.29 9.90
C GLU A 18 8.88 18.34 10.37
N PHE A 19 10.02 18.53 9.72
CA PHE A 19 11.37 18.05 10.05
C PHE A 19 11.87 18.76 11.33
N ILE A 20 11.18 18.60 12.46
CA ILE A 20 11.70 19.03 13.76
C ILE A 20 11.94 17.79 14.59
N PHE A 21 13.21 17.54 14.87
CA PHE A 21 13.72 16.71 15.95
C PHE A 21 13.00 17.07 17.27
N ARG A 22 11.83 16.50 17.52
CA ARG A 22 11.29 16.36 18.86
C ARG A 22 11.41 14.91 19.26
N LEU A 23 12.43 14.67 20.07
CA LEU A 23 12.53 13.53 20.98
C LEU A 23 11.18 13.35 21.67
N ALA A 24 10.48 12.25 21.39
CA ALA A 24 9.76 11.39 22.34
C ALA A 24 8.62 10.60 21.65
N ARG A 25 8.73 9.27 21.66
CA ARG A 25 7.58 8.35 21.82
C ARG A 25 6.42 8.49 20.83
N ASP A 26 6.73 8.78 19.58
CA ASP A 26 5.75 8.92 18.51
C ASP A 26 5.75 7.66 17.63
N THR A 27 4.96 6.66 18.03
CA THR A 27 4.75 5.39 17.32
C THR A 27 3.39 5.37 16.61
N ILE A 28 3.29 4.70 15.46
CA ILE A 28 2.03 4.42 14.73
C ILE A 28 1.08 3.53 15.54
N LEU A 29 1.56 2.89 16.60
CA LEU A 29 0.79 2.02 17.51
C LEU A 29 -0.06 2.80 18.53
N ARG A 30 -0.33 4.09 18.29
CA ARG A 30 -1.22 4.90 19.14
C ARG A 30 -2.69 4.59 18.92
N LYS A 31 -3.51 4.92 19.93
CA LYS A 31 -4.95 4.64 19.95
C LYS A 31 -5.68 5.16 18.71
N ASP A 32 -5.35 6.35 18.22
CA ASP A 32 -5.99 6.97 17.04
C ASP A 32 -5.72 6.20 15.74
N ALA A 33 -4.45 5.88 15.46
CA ALA A 33 -4.06 5.10 14.28
C ALA A 33 -4.59 3.66 14.33
N VAL A 34 -4.55 3.03 15.50
CA VAL A 34 -5.09 1.68 15.74
C VAL A 34 -6.61 1.64 15.56
N LEU A 35 -7.33 2.69 15.99
CA LEU A 35 -8.77 2.82 15.76
C LEU A 35 -9.07 2.95 14.26
N ALA A 36 -8.33 3.79 13.53
CA ALA A 36 -8.48 3.94 12.08
C ALA A 36 -8.19 2.62 11.33
N TYR A 37 -7.12 1.91 11.71
CA TYR A 37 -6.80 0.58 11.22
C TYR A 37 -7.97 -0.40 11.43
N SER A 38 -8.49 -0.45 12.66
CA SER A 38 -9.60 -1.36 13.00
C SER A 38 -10.91 -1.02 12.30
N ALA A 39 -11.17 0.27 12.08
CA ALA A 39 -12.35 0.75 11.37
C ALA A 39 -12.27 0.39 9.88
N LEU A 40 -11.13 0.64 9.22
CA LEU A 40 -10.93 0.26 7.82
C LEU A 40 -11.06 -1.24 7.64
N LYS A 41 -10.36 -2.02 8.47
CA LYS A 41 -10.44 -3.49 8.44
C LYS A 41 -11.88 -3.98 8.56
N LYS A 42 -12.64 -3.46 9.53
CA LYS A 42 -14.05 -3.84 9.71
C LYS A 42 -14.92 -3.50 8.49
N ARG A 43 -14.67 -2.39 7.79
CA ARG A 43 -15.45 -2.03 6.60
C ARG A 43 -15.13 -2.94 5.42
N LEU A 44 -13.85 -3.26 5.22
CA LEU A 44 -13.40 -4.15 4.14
C LEU A 44 -13.79 -5.61 4.38
N ASP A 45 -13.72 -6.09 5.63
CA ASP A 45 -14.12 -7.46 6.01
C ASP A 45 -15.63 -7.70 5.83
N ASN A 46 -16.45 -6.65 5.84
CA ASN A 46 -17.91 -6.73 5.70
C ASN A 46 -18.41 -6.41 4.28
N TYR A 47 -17.50 -6.29 3.32
CA TYR A 47 -17.84 -5.98 1.93
C TYR A 47 -17.92 -7.24 1.05
N PRO A 48 -18.94 -7.38 0.18
CA PRO A 48 -20.14 -6.54 0.06
C PRO A 48 -21.08 -6.74 1.26
N VAL A 49 -21.84 -5.69 1.62
CA VAL A 49 -22.76 -5.71 2.77
C VAL A 49 -23.71 -6.91 2.65
N GLY A 50 -23.48 -7.94 3.46
CA GLY A 50 -24.30 -9.16 3.50
C GLY A 50 -23.66 -10.44 2.97
N ASN A 51 -22.53 -10.40 2.25
CA ASN A 51 -21.86 -11.61 1.72
C ASN A 51 -20.34 -11.57 1.94
N LYS A 52 -19.80 -12.45 2.80
CA LYS A 52 -18.36 -12.63 3.06
C LYS A 52 -17.63 -13.43 1.96
N GLU A 53 -18.13 -13.42 0.73
CA GLU A 53 -17.72 -14.39 -0.29
C GLU A 53 -16.44 -14.00 -1.04
N LEU A 54 -16.02 -12.73 -0.97
CA LEU A 54 -14.91 -12.21 -1.77
C LEU A 54 -13.53 -12.39 -1.15
N LEU A 55 -13.43 -12.40 0.17
CA LEU A 55 -12.15 -12.58 0.84
C LEU A 55 -11.82 -14.07 0.94
N GLU A 56 -10.56 -14.40 0.72
CA GLU A 56 -10.05 -15.74 0.97
C GLU A 56 -10.08 -15.98 2.48
N VAL A 57 -10.85 -17.01 2.88
CA VAL A 57 -10.84 -17.49 4.26
C VAL A 57 -9.54 -18.24 4.44
N CYS A 58 -8.67 -17.72 5.31
CA CYS A 58 -7.41 -18.36 5.63
C CYS A 58 -7.65 -19.73 6.30
N SER A 59 -6.68 -20.65 6.20
CA SER A 59 -6.63 -21.84 7.08
C SER A 59 -6.78 -21.42 8.55
N PRO A 60 -7.40 -22.21 9.44
CA PRO A 60 -7.61 -21.85 10.85
C PRO A 60 -6.33 -21.33 11.53
N ASP A 61 -5.16 -21.85 11.18
CA ASP A 61 -3.87 -21.41 11.72
C ASP A 61 -3.51 -19.97 11.29
N CYS A 62 -3.73 -19.61 10.02
CA CYS A 62 -3.50 -18.25 9.51
C CYS A 62 -4.55 -17.26 10.05
N GLU A 63 -5.80 -17.70 10.19
CA GLU A 63 -6.86 -16.86 10.76
C GLU A 63 -6.57 -16.53 12.22
N LEU A 64 -6.09 -17.52 12.98
CA LEU A 64 -5.65 -17.34 14.37
C LEU A 64 -4.48 -16.34 14.45
N GLU A 65 -3.46 -16.48 13.60
CA GLU A 65 -2.31 -15.56 13.57
C GLU A 65 -2.72 -14.12 13.20
N LYS A 66 -3.57 -13.93 12.18
CA LYS A 66 -4.07 -12.59 11.81
C LYS A 66 -4.93 -11.97 12.92
N GLU A 67 -5.80 -12.76 13.54
CA GLU A 67 -6.62 -12.29 14.67
C GLU A 67 -5.73 -11.93 15.88
N MET A 68 -4.65 -12.67 16.09
CA MET A 68 -3.65 -12.38 17.11
C MET A 68 -2.92 -11.08 16.83
N VAL A 69 -2.42 -10.87 15.61
CA VAL A 69 -1.78 -9.62 15.20
C VAL A 69 -2.74 -8.44 15.42
N ASP A 70 -4.01 -8.57 15.05
CA ASP A 70 -5.01 -7.52 15.28
C ASP A 70 -5.27 -7.25 16.76
N LYS A 71 -5.38 -8.30 17.59
CA LYS A 71 -5.52 -8.18 19.05
C LYS A 71 -4.29 -7.51 19.67
N ILE A 72 -3.11 -7.82 19.16
CA ILE A 72 -1.84 -7.27 19.61
C ILE A 72 -1.74 -5.80 19.24
N ILE A 73 -2.06 -5.42 18.01
CA ILE A 73 -2.09 -4.02 17.58
C ILE A 73 -3.08 -3.22 18.45
N LYS A 74 -4.24 -3.80 18.80
CA LYS A 74 -5.22 -3.19 19.72
C LYS A 74 -4.71 -3.05 21.16
N LYS A 75 -3.95 -4.02 21.66
CA LYS A 75 -3.37 -4.01 23.01
C LYS A 75 -2.02 -3.30 23.11
N SER A 76 -1.37 -3.01 21.99
CA SER A 76 -0.07 -2.37 21.90
C SER A 76 0.06 -1.06 22.70
N PRO A 77 -0.98 -0.19 22.81
CA PRO A 77 -0.90 0.99 23.65
C PRO A 77 -0.73 0.70 25.15
N GLN A 78 -0.89 -0.56 25.58
CA GLN A 78 -0.92 -0.98 26.98
C GLN A 78 0.23 -1.93 27.36
N VAL A 79 0.89 -2.57 26.38
CA VAL A 79 1.91 -3.60 26.61
C VAL A 79 3.07 -3.37 25.65
N ALA A 80 4.31 -3.41 26.16
CA ALA A 80 5.51 -3.36 25.34
C ALA A 80 5.59 -4.61 24.46
N LEU A 81 5.69 -4.41 23.15
CA LEU A 81 5.82 -5.48 22.16
C LEU A 81 7.28 -5.65 21.79
N THR A 82 7.73 -6.87 21.51
CA THR A 82 9.07 -7.16 20.97
C THR A 82 9.02 -7.39 19.47
N TYR A 83 10.11 -7.07 18.75
CA TYR A 83 10.22 -7.24 17.30
C TYR A 83 11.41 -8.17 16.95
N PRO A 84 11.32 -9.02 15.91
CA PRO A 84 10.22 -9.18 14.94
C PRO A 84 9.05 -10.03 15.44
N GLU A 85 9.18 -10.65 16.60
CA GLU A 85 8.18 -11.52 17.19
C GLU A 85 7.89 -11.15 18.63
N THR A 86 6.63 -11.35 19.02
CA THR A 86 6.15 -11.10 20.37
C THR A 86 5.46 -12.33 20.93
N PHE A 87 5.61 -12.53 22.24
CA PHE A 87 4.92 -13.60 22.97
C PHE A 87 3.73 -13.01 23.71
N VAL A 88 2.53 -13.52 23.45
CA VAL A 88 1.31 -12.96 24.00
C VAL A 88 0.43 -14.06 24.55
N SER A 89 -0.11 -13.84 25.76
CA SER A 89 -1.12 -14.72 26.33
C SER A 89 -2.50 -14.40 25.75
N MET A 90 -3.17 -15.45 25.28
CA MET A 90 -4.46 -15.38 24.60
C MET A 90 -5.65 -15.31 25.56
N SER A 91 -5.46 -15.67 26.83
CA SER A 91 -6.51 -15.57 27.85
C SER A 91 -5.96 -14.96 29.13
N LYS A 92 -6.83 -14.26 29.85
CA LYS A 92 -6.47 -13.59 31.12
C LYS A 92 -5.94 -14.57 32.18
N ASP A 93 -6.26 -15.86 32.02
CA ASP A 93 -6.04 -16.92 33.00
C ASP A 93 -5.10 -18.03 32.50
N SER A 94 -4.52 -17.95 31.28
CA SER A 94 -3.56 -18.94 30.80
C SER A 94 -2.12 -18.41 30.78
N THR A 95 -1.21 -19.26 31.23
CA THR A 95 0.24 -19.08 31.10
C THR A 95 0.78 -19.49 29.73
N ASN A 96 -0.09 -19.92 28.81
CA ASN A 96 0.31 -20.39 27.51
C ASN A 96 0.56 -19.19 26.58
N LEU A 97 1.83 -18.91 26.32
CA LEU A 97 2.27 -17.82 25.47
C LEU A 97 2.36 -18.30 24.04
N SER A 98 1.65 -17.63 23.15
CA SER A 98 1.77 -17.87 21.72
C SER A 98 2.72 -16.87 21.08
N ARG A 99 3.58 -17.37 20.19
CA ARG A 99 4.51 -16.57 19.39
C ARG A 99 3.78 -16.01 18.18
N VAL A 100 3.92 -14.71 17.94
CA VAL A 100 3.28 -14.02 16.81
C VAL A 100 4.32 -13.20 16.07
N TYR A 101 4.34 -13.32 14.74
CA TYR A 101 5.25 -12.57 13.88
C TYR A 101 4.68 -11.20 13.51
N LEU A 102 5.33 -10.13 13.95
CA LEU A 102 4.93 -8.74 13.68
C LEU A 102 5.63 -8.15 12.46
N GLY A 103 6.67 -8.80 11.94
CA GLY A 103 7.45 -8.30 10.80
C GLY A 103 6.65 -8.15 9.50
N SER A 104 5.51 -8.84 9.38
CA SER A 104 4.60 -8.72 8.25
C SER A 104 3.54 -7.62 8.42
N ALA A 105 3.37 -7.07 9.62
CA ALA A 105 2.30 -6.13 9.95
C ALA A 105 2.81 -4.74 10.37
N ILE A 106 4.05 -4.63 10.84
CA ILE A 106 4.64 -3.40 11.35
C ILE A 106 5.92 -3.07 10.58
N GLY A 107 6.01 -1.84 10.07
CA GLY A 107 7.15 -1.32 9.32
C GLY A 107 7.83 -0.11 9.97
N GLY A 108 9.11 0.11 9.62
CA GLY A 108 9.92 1.21 10.15
C GLY A 108 10.07 1.13 11.67
N VAL A 109 10.46 -0.05 12.16
CA VAL A 109 10.58 -0.35 13.59
C VAL A 109 11.97 0.03 14.10
N GLU A 110 11.99 0.78 15.21
CA GLU A 110 13.18 0.97 16.03
C GLU A 110 12.95 0.22 17.35
N THR A 111 13.97 -0.50 17.83
CA THR A 111 13.90 -1.28 19.06
C THR A 111 14.87 -0.73 20.11
N ASP A 112 14.50 -0.85 21.37
CA ASP A 112 15.41 -0.60 22.50
C ASP A 112 16.41 -1.76 22.67
N SER A 113 17.34 -1.64 23.63
CA SER A 113 18.36 -2.65 23.95
C SER A 113 17.79 -4.05 24.23
N ASP A 114 16.55 -4.09 24.71
CA ASP A 114 15.88 -5.31 25.14
C ASP A 114 15.01 -5.93 24.01
N GLY A 115 15.08 -5.38 22.80
CA GLY A 115 14.30 -5.83 21.64
C GLY A 115 12.83 -5.36 21.65
N ALA A 116 12.43 -4.56 22.64
CA ALA A 116 11.12 -3.93 22.71
C ALA A 116 10.99 -2.83 21.63
N ILE A 117 9.83 -2.75 21.00
CA ILE A 117 9.50 -1.72 20.01
C ILE A 117 9.43 -0.36 20.71
N SER A 118 10.42 0.48 20.45
CA SER A 118 10.47 1.86 20.94
C SER A 118 9.76 2.81 19.96
N ARG A 119 9.81 2.48 18.66
CA ARG A 119 9.13 3.22 17.60
C ARG A 119 8.67 2.29 16.48
N ALA A 120 7.52 2.62 15.88
CA ALA A 120 7.07 2.04 14.62
C ALA A 120 6.49 3.15 13.74
N GLN A 121 6.75 3.11 12.44
CA GLN A 121 6.36 4.17 11.51
C GLN A 121 5.17 3.78 10.63
N ALA A 122 4.97 2.48 10.38
CA ALA A 122 3.94 2.00 9.49
C ALA A 122 3.20 0.78 10.03
N LEU A 123 1.90 0.68 9.71
CA LEU A 123 1.10 -0.53 9.85
C LEU A 123 0.63 -0.99 8.49
N LEU A 124 0.77 -2.29 8.22
CA LEU A 124 0.31 -2.92 7.00
C LEU A 124 -0.97 -3.70 7.27
N LEU A 125 -1.98 -3.47 6.44
CA LEU A 125 -3.20 -4.25 6.37
C LEU A 125 -3.25 -4.95 5.02
N SER A 126 -3.24 -6.28 5.04
CA SER A 126 -3.15 -7.11 3.84
C SER A 126 -4.38 -7.99 3.66
N PHE A 127 -4.91 -8.01 2.45
CA PHE A 127 -6.05 -8.82 2.05
C PHE A 127 -5.69 -9.70 0.87
N LYS A 128 -6.31 -10.87 0.82
CA LYS A 128 -6.24 -11.76 -0.33
C LYS A 128 -7.67 -12.13 -0.74
N LEU A 129 -7.94 -11.98 -2.03
CA LEU A 129 -9.23 -12.32 -2.62
C LEU A 129 -9.29 -13.82 -2.88
N ARG A 130 -10.49 -14.42 -2.80
CA ARG A 130 -10.67 -15.84 -3.10
C ARG A 130 -10.40 -16.13 -4.58
N GLU A 131 -9.92 -17.34 -4.86
CA GLU A 131 -9.88 -17.85 -6.22
C GLU A 131 -11.29 -18.03 -6.80
N GLY A 132 -11.45 -17.83 -8.12
CA GLY A 132 -12.73 -18.00 -8.81
C GLY A 132 -13.67 -16.78 -8.80
N ILE A 133 -13.22 -15.64 -8.27
CA ILE A 133 -13.94 -14.36 -8.33
C ILE A 133 -13.89 -13.78 -9.74
N THR A 134 -15.00 -13.17 -10.18
CA THR A 134 -15.10 -12.54 -11.50
C THR A 134 -14.31 -11.23 -11.56
N ASP A 135 -13.78 -10.88 -12.74
CA ASP A 135 -13.00 -9.64 -12.90
C ASP A 135 -13.83 -8.37 -12.50
N GLU A 136 -15.16 -8.40 -12.65
CA GLU A 136 -16.09 -7.35 -12.19
C GLU A 136 -16.14 -7.22 -10.66
N GLN A 137 -16.18 -8.35 -9.94
CA GLN A 137 -16.16 -8.37 -8.48
C GLN A 137 -14.82 -7.88 -7.93
N ILE A 138 -13.71 -8.21 -8.60
CA ILE A 138 -12.38 -7.71 -8.26
C ILE A 138 -12.33 -6.19 -8.42
N ALA A 139 -12.84 -5.66 -9.54
CA ALA A 139 -12.89 -4.23 -9.79
C ALA A 139 -13.76 -3.51 -8.74
N SER A 140 -14.95 -4.04 -8.45
CA SER A 140 -15.84 -3.49 -7.43
C SER A 140 -15.21 -3.49 -6.03
N TRP A 141 -14.48 -4.55 -5.68
CA TRP A 141 -13.73 -4.60 -4.42
C TRP A 141 -12.59 -3.58 -4.38
N ALA A 142 -11.87 -3.39 -5.50
CA ALA A 142 -10.80 -2.41 -5.63
C ALA A 142 -11.30 -0.97 -5.48
N ASP A 143 -12.43 -0.65 -6.13
CA ASP A 143 -13.07 0.66 -6.04
C ASP A 143 -13.53 0.94 -4.60
N ASN A 144 -14.13 -0.05 -3.94
CA ASN A 144 -14.48 0.07 -2.53
C ASN A 144 -13.25 0.23 -1.63
N LEU A 145 -12.14 -0.48 -1.90
CA LEU A 145 -10.89 -0.28 -1.15
C LEU A 145 -10.42 1.18 -1.26
N GLU A 146 -10.35 1.72 -2.47
CA GLU A 146 -9.93 3.10 -2.72
C GLU A 146 -10.85 4.12 -2.02
N GLU A 147 -12.17 3.89 -2.07
CA GLU A 147 -13.15 4.73 -1.38
C GLU A 147 -12.97 4.67 0.14
N GLN A 148 -12.89 3.48 0.73
CA GLN A 148 -12.74 3.33 2.18
C GLN A 148 -11.42 3.89 2.69
N VAL A 149 -10.35 3.79 1.90
CA VAL A 149 -9.05 4.43 2.19
C VAL A 149 -9.21 5.95 2.26
N HIS A 150 -9.91 6.56 1.30
CA HIS A 150 -10.16 8.01 1.31
C HIS A 150 -11.02 8.44 2.51
N VAL A 151 -12.11 7.72 2.80
CA VAL A 151 -13.03 8.04 3.89
C VAL A 151 -12.39 7.82 5.27
N THR A 152 -11.50 6.83 5.41
CA THR A 152 -10.85 6.52 6.70
C THR A 152 -9.58 7.34 6.92
N SER A 153 -9.23 8.22 5.98
CA SER A 153 -8.09 9.11 6.14
C SER A 153 -8.27 10.02 7.37
N ALA A 154 -7.26 10.05 8.23
CA ALA A 154 -7.25 10.84 9.46
C ALA A 154 -6.20 11.96 9.37
N ASN A 155 -6.38 13.03 10.15
CA ASN A 155 -5.47 14.19 10.09
C ASN A 155 -4.01 13.83 10.44
N ASN A 156 -3.80 12.84 11.32
CA ASN A 156 -2.47 12.45 11.81
C ASN A 156 -1.86 11.24 11.09
N VAL A 157 -2.61 10.60 10.19
CA VAL A 157 -2.23 9.34 9.55
C VAL A 157 -2.39 9.47 8.04
N SER A 158 -1.29 9.29 7.31
CA SER A 158 -1.30 9.14 5.85
C SER A 158 -1.62 7.69 5.52
N LEU A 159 -2.71 7.49 4.80
CA LEU A 159 -3.11 6.17 4.35
C LEU A 159 -2.72 6.06 2.88
N SER A 160 -1.87 5.09 2.57
CA SER A 160 -1.52 4.72 1.20
C SER A 160 -2.10 3.34 0.93
N PHE A 161 -2.46 3.07 -0.32
CA PHE A 161 -2.95 1.75 -0.72
C PHE A 161 -2.23 1.30 -1.97
N TRP A 162 -2.21 -0.02 -2.15
CA TRP A 162 -1.68 -0.66 -3.33
C TRP A 162 -2.64 -1.74 -3.79
N SER A 163 -2.87 -1.75 -5.09
CA SER A 163 -3.58 -2.82 -5.75
C SER A 163 -2.98 -3.18 -7.11
N PRO A 164 -3.19 -4.41 -7.59
CA PRO A 164 -2.79 -4.82 -8.94
C PRO A 164 -3.47 -3.97 -10.02
N LEU A 165 -4.75 -3.65 -9.85
CA LEU A 165 -5.51 -2.85 -10.81
C LEU A 165 -4.98 -1.41 -10.87
N SER A 166 -4.79 -0.75 -9.73
CA SER A 166 -4.21 0.59 -9.66
C SER A 166 -2.78 0.61 -10.23
N PHE A 167 -1.97 -0.42 -9.94
CA PHE A 167 -0.62 -0.54 -10.50
C PHE A 167 -0.64 -0.65 -12.03
N SER A 168 -1.45 -1.56 -12.58
CA SER A 168 -1.58 -1.71 -14.04
C SER A 168 -2.07 -0.43 -14.71
N SER A 169 -3.07 0.24 -14.14
CA SER A 169 -3.60 1.51 -14.62
C SER A 169 -2.52 2.60 -14.63
N TRP A 170 -1.76 2.71 -13.53
CA TRP A 170 -0.66 3.66 -13.42
C TRP A 170 0.44 3.40 -14.45
N VAL A 171 0.82 2.12 -14.65
CA VAL A 171 1.79 1.72 -15.68
C VAL A 171 1.29 2.12 -17.06
N ILE A 172 0.04 1.79 -17.42
CA ILE A 172 -0.55 2.14 -18.73
C ILE A 172 -0.56 3.66 -18.94
N GLN A 173 -0.95 4.43 -17.92
CA GLN A 173 -0.95 5.89 -17.99
C GLN A 173 0.46 6.46 -18.15
N ALA A 174 1.44 5.92 -17.41
CA ALA A 174 2.83 6.34 -17.50
C ALA A 174 3.42 6.06 -18.89
N LEU A 175 3.14 4.87 -19.47
CA LEU A 175 3.55 4.53 -20.83
C LEU A 175 2.88 5.45 -21.87
N SER A 176 1.57 5.66 -21.76
CA SER A 176 0.82 6.55 -22.68
C SER A 176 1.34 7.99 -22.65
N LYS A 177 1.61 8.50 -21.44
CA LYS A 177 2.20 9.83 -21.26
C LYS A 177 3.60 9.90 -21.89
N SER A 178 4.44 8.91 -21.64
CA SER A 178 5.80 8.82 -22.19
C SER A 178 5.77 8.78 -23.72
N TYR A 179 4.87 7.99 -24.31
CA TYR A 179 4.67 7.91 -25.75
C TYR A 179 4.28 9.26 -26.37
N ARG A 180 3.36 10.00 -25.75
CA ARG A 180 2.98 11.34 -26.20
C ARG A 180 4.15 12.32 -26.17
N TRP A 181 4.97 12.29 -25.12
CA TRP A 181 6.18 13.13 -25.04
C TRP A 181 7.21 12.78 -26.12
N ILE A 182 7.38 11.50 -26.43
CA ILE A 182 8.25 11.06 -27.53
C ILE A 182 7.75 11.65 -28.85
N LEU A 183 6.45 11.57 -29.15
CA LEU A 183 5.89 12.15 -30.38
C LEU A 183 6.10 13.67 -30.47
N VAL A 184 5.94 14.40 -29.35
CA VAL A 184 6.21 15.84 -29.30
C VAL A 184 7.70 16.10 -29.58
N SER A 185 8.60 15.36 -28.94
CA SER A 185 10.05 15.52 -29.16
C SER A 185 10.47 15.22 -30.61
N ALA A 186 9.91 14.18 -31.23
CA ALA A 186 10.17 13.84 -32.62
C ALA A 186 9.64 14.93 -33.58
N SER A 187 8.46 15.48 -33.29
CA SER A 187 7.86 16.57 -34.06
C SER A 187 8.72 17.84 -34.00
N VAL A 188 9.19 18.21 -32.80
CA VAL A 188 10.08 19.36 -32.60
C VAL A 188 11.41 19.14 -33.33
N LEU A 189 12.01 17.95 -33.21
CA LEU A 189 13.26 17.62 -33.90
C LEU A 189 13.10 17.70 -35.42
N SER A 190 12.01 17.17 -35.96
CA SER A 190 11.69 17.24 -37.40
C SER A 190 11.56 18.69 -37.87
N LEU A 191 10.86 19.54 -37.11
CA LEU A 191 10.74 20.97 -37.41
C LEU A 191 12.10 21.67 -37.39
N PHE A 192 12.94 21.39 -36.38
CA PHE A 192 14.29 21.94 -36.29
C PHE A 192 15.16 21.50 -37.48
N CYS A 193 15.14 20.22 -37.85
CA CYS A 193 15.87 19.70 -39.01
C CYS A 193 15.39 20.34 -40.32
N PHE A 194 14.08 20.56 -40.46
CA PHE A 194 13.49 21.25 -41.60
C PHE A 194 13.99 22.69 -41.69
N LEU A 195 13.87 23.48 -40.61
CA LEU A 195 14.33 24.88 -40.55
C LEU A 195 15.84 25.02 -40.77
N ALA A 196 16.65 24.15 -40.15
CA ALA A 196 18.10 24.14 -40.33
C ALA A 196 18.48 23.85 -41.80
N SER A 197 17.72 23.01 -42.48
CA SER A 197 17.93 22.71 -43.90
C SER A 197 17.69 23.92 -44.81
N PHE A 198 16.76 24.84 -44.48
CA PHE A 198 16.61 26.09 -45.24
C PHE A 198 17.73 27.11 -44.94
N GLY A 199 18.24 27.15 -43.70
CA GLY A 199 19.32 28.05 -43.30
C GLY A 199 20.69 27.69 -43.90
N ALA A 200 20.97 26.41 -44.08
CA ALA A 200 22.25 25.94 -44.64
C ALA A 200 22.23 25.77 -46.18
N ASN A 201 21.07 25.50 -46.79
CA ASN A 201 21.00 25.08 -48.20
C ASN A 201 20.58 26.17 -49.19
N ALA A 202 20.65 27.48 -48.85
CA ALA A 202 20.48 28.52 -49.87
C ALA A 202 21.56 28.46 -50.99
N TYR A 203 22.67 27.72 -50.77
CA TYR A 203 23.75 27.59 -51.76
C TYR A 203 24.04 26.15 -52.25
N GLN A 204 23.56 25.07 -51.60
CA GLN A 204 23.77 23.68 -52.05
C GLN A 204 22.66 22.71 -51.59
N VAL A 205 21.43 22.80 -52.13
CA VAL A 205 20.40 21.77 -51.87
C VAL A 205 20.79 20.46 -52.57
N ARG A 206 21.28 19.45 -51.83
CA ARG A 206 21.20 18.05 -52.25
C ARG A 206 19.92 17.44 -51.68
N THR A 207 18.88 17.43 -52.48
CA THR A 207 17.71 16.57 -52.25
C THR A 207 18.19 15.12 -52.22
N PHE A 208 17.97 14.45 -51.09
CA PHE A 208 18.18 13.01 -50.95
C PHE A 208 17.18 12.32 -51.88
N SER A 209 17.65 11.92 -53.07
CA SER A 209 16.88 11.10 -54.00
C SER A 209 16.92 9.68 -53.47
N ILE A 210 15.79 9.22 -52.93
CA ILE A 210 15.57 7.80 -52.66
C ILE A 210 15.35 7.15 -54.02
N THR A 211 16.35 6.40 -54.48
CA THR A 211 16.21 5.36 -55.51
C THR A 211 16.34 4.02 -54.81
#